data_AF-A0A1H6D4Z2-F1
#
_entry.id   AF-A0A1H6D4Z2-F1
#
_cell.length_a   1.000
_cell.length_b   1.000
_cell.length_c   1.000
_cell.angle_alpha   90.00
_cell.angle_beta   90.00
_cell.angle_gamma   90.00
#
_symmetry.space_group_name_H-M   'P 1'
#
loop_
_entity.id
_entity.type
_entity.pdbx_description
1 polymer ?
#
loop_
_entity_poly.entity_id
_entity_poly.type
_entity_poly.pdbx_seq_one_letter_code
_entity_poly.pdbx_strand_id
1 'polypeptide(L)'
;MIASETGRRPVPTSGPGARTVQLDLVLLDEDGENVAVHDRYGRLTCPRLTVAGPPPDGRELGTLVRELAAGQLDLDVDHLGLLAAEETGPTVRLVVAAVLRARPDDARLRLLPVTDLRSRRRDLQYPAHFDTARSWHQAARNAPELGRRIERSLYGAVAFLERRRAEEAGHWGWEQYLEQRDSIGTMSTALGLLACLHTGRDRYPGTWTDRMLQTLRDMQNPDGGWQIKWALVGGTTDVSITESTCACLWAFYEAGRGPGEDEAVRRGLQWLQEQQRPGGGWPSAAVDQRSLVFPTASAVRILALYGYGEAAARGVQWLRGAQCPDGGWGATPAVGDETVSSSPAYTAATLLALRRAGVPASERVVVAGCEYLLGSFSPDRAEPWESTSFTSVVDAERFARMDFRHFATPWALAALCECGYDLSHPVILTGTLQLLRLERPGGGWRSTLTAPDITPVWAVHGAVYGLRTVLDSSVRDLAPLVLARHHEAERRTLARLSGELVGRHAEPGRPPHVWRRRMTTVWLALLTVAVALLVLGQLGVLQALQSDSGQDKILAGLATLVVTVGGALVPSVLVEEYRIRRSRGRAGGDREIPG
;
A
#
# COMPACT_ATOMS: atom_id res chain seq x y z
N MET A 1 16.34 24.77 72.27
CA MET A 1 15.97 25.43 71.00
C MET A 1 16.82 24.82 69.91
N ILE A 2 16.17 24.23 68.93
CA ILE A 2 16.71 23.34 67.90
C ILE A 2 17.37 24.19 66.81
N ALA A 3 18.63 23.87 66.45
CA ALA A 3 19.28 24.35 65.24
C ALA A 3 19.09 23.28 64.15
N SER A 4 18.51 23.67 63.01
CA SER A 4 18.27 22.81 61.86
C SER A 4 19.45 22.86 60.89
N GLU A 5 20.21 21.78 60.79
CA GLU A 5 21.07 21.51 59.64
C GLU A 5 20.25 20.79 58.56
N THR A 6 20.14 21.41 57.39
CA THR A 6 19.52 20.88 56.19
C THR A 6 20.38 19.75 55.61
N GLY A 7 20.03 18.50 55.94
CA GLY A 7 20.65 17.31 55.39
C GLY A 7 20.37 17.12 53.90
N ARG A 8 21.45 16.95 53.12
CA ARG A 8 21.43 16.34 51.79
C ARG A 8 20.67 15.01 51.84
N ARG A 9 19.67 14.84 50.97
CA ARG A 9 19.02 13.54 50.75
C ARG A 9 20.07 12.52 50.28
N PRO A 10 20.18 11.33 50.89
CA PRO A 10 21.06 10.28 50.40
C PRO A 10 20.52 9.75 49.06
N VAL A 11 21.44 9.54 48.11
CA VAL A 11 21.19 8.70 46.92
C VAL A 11 20.82 7.29 47.40
N PRO A 12 19.73 6.68 46.92
CA PRO A 12 19.37 5.34 47.35
C PRO A 12 20.42 4.35 46.84
N THR A 13 21.06 3.65 47.78
CA THR A 13 21.95 2.54 47.51
C THR A 13 21.15 1.38 46.91
N SER A 14 21.49 1.01 45.68
CA SER A 14 20.92 -0.10 44.92
C SER A 14 21.17 -1.43 45.64
N GLY A 15 20.11 -2.14 46.00
CA GLY A 15 20.19 -3.51 46.51
C GLY A 15 20.71 -4.51 45.46
N PRO A 16 21.26 -5.66 45.89
CA PRO A 16 21.81 -6.68 45.00
C PRO A 16 20.69 -7.40 44.26
N GLY A 17 20.42 -6.96 43.02
CA GLY A 17 19.34 -7.48 42.17
C GLY A 17 18.75 -6.47 41.18
N ALA A 18 19.14 -5.18 41.26
CA ALA A 18 18.62 -4.15 40.36
C ALA A 18 19.08 -4.41 38.91
N ARG A 19 18.13 -4.67 38.01
CA ARG A 19 18.39 -4.69 36.57
C ARG A 19 18.79 -3.28 36.12
N THR A 20 19.84 -3.19 35.33
CA THR A 20 20.29 -1.92 34.72
C THR A 20 19.67 -1.82 33.33
N VAL A 21 19.07 -0.68 33.00
CA VAL A 21 18.58 -0.42 31.64
C VAL A 21 19.56 0.52 30.93
N GLN A 22 20.03 0.10 29.76
CA GLN A 22 20.85 0.92 28.86
C GLN A 22 20.01 1.34 27.67
N LEU A 23 20.00 2.63 27.33
CA LEU A 23 19.35 3.14 26.12
C LEU A 23 20.42 3.64 25.16
N ASP A 24 20.55 2.98 24.01
CA ASP A 24 21.41 3.43 22.92
C ASP A 24 20.56 4.26 21.95
N LEU A 25 20.94 5.53 21.75
CA LEU A 25 20.19 6.50 20.95
C LEU A 25 20.69 6.49 19.49
N VAL A 26 19.85 6.02 18.57
CA VAL A 26 20.03 6.30 17.14
C VAL A 26 19.51 7.71 16.90
N LEU A 27 20.44 8.66 16.90
CA LEU A 27 20.13 10.08 17.03
C LEU A 27 20.32 10.81 15.69
N LEU A 28 19.22 11.27 15.12
CA LEU A 28 19.18 12.04 13.86
C LEU A 28 19.18 13.54 14.17
N ASP A 29 19.61 14.36 13.23
CA ASP A 29 19.32 15.79 13.28
C ASP A 29 17.87 16.09 12.84
N GLU A 30 17.44 17.34 13.03
CA GLU A 30 16.09 17.79 12.69
C GLU A 30 15.73 17.51 11.23
N ASP A 31 16.69 17.64 10.32
CA ASP A 31 16.48 17.38 8.89
C ASP A 31 16.50 15.88 8.52
N GLY A 32 17.11 15.03 9.35
CA GLY A 32 17.37 13.62 9.04
C GLY A 32 18.52 13.40 8.06
N GLU A 33 19.36 14.42 7.84
CA GLU A 33 20.48 14.43 6.91
C GLU A 33 21.82 14.17 7.62
N ASN A 34 21.85 14.30 8.95
CA ASN A 34 23.00 13.98 9.78
C ASN A 34 22.62 13.05 10.91
N VAL A 35 23.58 12.23 11.34
CA VAL A 35 23.42 11.35 12.51
C VAL A 35 24.53 11.61 13.49
N ALA A 36 24.13 11.71 14.75
CA ALA A 36 24.97 12.08 15.85
C ALA A 36 25.61 10.80 16.44
N VAL A 37 26.93 10.69 16.31
CA VAL A 37 27.68 9.50 16.74
C VAL A 37 28.93 9.88 17.51
N HIS A 38 29.43 8.95 18.31
CA HIS A 38 30.79 8.98 18.82
C HIS A 38 31.72 8.23 17.87
N ASP A 39 32.85 8.83 17.50
CA ASP A 39 33.91 8.15 16.75
C ASP A 39 34.99 7.68 17.72
N ARG A 40 35.08 6.37 17.95
CA ARG A 40 36.13 5.75 18.78
C ARG A 40 36.97 4.85 17.89
N TYR A 41 38.12 5.37 17.45
CA TYR A 41 39.10 4.64 16.64
C TYR A 41 38.49 4.05 15.35
N GLY A 42 37.61 4.80 14.67
CA GLY A 42 36.98 4.37 13.43
C GLY A 42 35.67 3.61 13.62
N ARG A 43 35.30 3.23 14.85
CA ARG A 43 34.00 2.64 15.17
C ARG A 43 33.01 3.73 15.59
N LEU A 44 31.86 3.75 14.93
CA LEU A 44 30.82 4.77 15.12
C LEU A 44 29.75 4.23 16.08
N THR A 45 29.74 4.73 17.33
CA THR A 45 28.82 4.26 18.37
C THR A 45 27.76 5.29 18.72
N CYS A 46 26.58 4.81 19.09
CA CYS A 46 25.47 5.65 19.51
C CYS A 46 25.74 6.28 20.89
N PRO A 47 25.22 7.48 21.20
CA PRO A 47 25.14 7.99 22.56
C PRO A 47 24.34 7.04 23.44
N ARG A 48 24.75 6.90 24.71
CA ARG A 48 24.17 5.93 25.65
C ARG A 48 23.69 6.62 26.91
N LEU A 49 22.48 6.26 27.33
CA LEU A 49 21.87 6.64 28.60
C LEU A 49 21.78 5.41 29.52
N THR A 50 21.86 5.63 30.84
CA THR A 50 21.76 4.55 31.82
C THR A 50 20.69 4.86 32.86
N VAL A 51 19.83 3.88 33.14
CA VAL A 51 18.81 3.95 34.20
C VAL A 51 19.10 2.85 35.22
N ALA A 52 19.17 3.23 36.49
CA ALA A 52 19.26 2.30 37.60
C ALA A 52 17.85 1.86 38.03
N GLY A 53 17.56 0.57 37.91
CA GLY A 53 16.25 -0.01 38.25
C GLY A 53 15.33 -0.23 37.03
N PRO A 54 14.18 -0.89 37.24
CA PRO A 54 13.24 -1.15 36.17
C PRO A 54 12.71 0.15 35.55
N PRO A 55 12.34 0.16 34.25
CA PRO A 55 11.67 1.32 33.67
C PRO A 55 10.42 1.61 34.51
N PRO A 56 10.20 2.87 34.94
CA PRO A 56 9.12 3.19 35.86
C PRO A 56 7.76 2.78 35.27
N ASP A 57 7.01 1.95 36.01
CA ASP A 57 5.66 1.53 35.64
C ASP A 57 4.81 2.77 35.31
N GLY A 58 4.28 2.82 34.08
CA GLY A 58 3.34 3.85 33.64
C GLY A 58 3.92 5.16 33.11
N ARG A 59 5.25 5.36 33.07
CA ARG A 59 5.83 6.50 32.32
C ARG A 59 5.99 6.15 30.85
N GLU A 60 5.57 7.07 29.96
CA GLU A 60 5.85 6.95 28.53
C GLU A 60 7.36 7.03 28.27
N LEU A 61 7.89 6.07 27.49
CA LEU A 61 9.31 5.96 27.14
C LEU A 61 9.88 7.28 26.61
N GLY A 62 9.10 8.00 25.81
CA GLY A 62 9.53 9.28 25.26
C GLY A 62 9.78 10.37 26.30
N THR A 63 9.09 10.37 27.44
CA THR A 63 9.37 11.33 28.53
C THR A 63 10.66 10.95 29.26
N LEU A 64 10.88 9.66 29.50
CA LEU A 64 12.10 9.16 30.11
C LEU A 64 13.34 9.47 29.25
N VAL A 65 13.26 9.22 27.95
CA VAL A 65 14.36 9.50 27.00
C VAL A 65 14.74 10.98 27.02
N ARG A 66 13.75 11.89 27.02
CA ARG A 66 13.97 13.34 27.08
C ARG A 66 14.65 13.78 28.38
N GLU A 67 14.14 13.34 29.52
CA GLU A 67 14.69 13.68 30.83
C GLU A 67 16.14 13.19 30.99
N LEU A 68 16.43 11.96 30.55
CA LEU A 68 17.76 11.37 30.64
C LEU A 68 18.75 11.98 29.65
N ALA A 69 18.32 12.26 28.42
CA ALA A 69 19.16 12.92 27.42
C ALA A 69 19.61 14.31 27.90
N ALA A 70 18.68 15.10 28.46
CA ALA A 70 19.00 16.38 29.06
C ALA A 70 19.91 16.22 30.30
N GLY A 71 19.60 15.29 31.20
CA GLY A 71 20.32 15.14 32.46
C GLY A 71 21.70 14.48 32.38
N GLN A 72 21.93 13.56 31.43
CA GLN A 72 23.19 12.79 31.32
C GLN A 72 24.08 13.23 30.17
N LEU A 73 23.50 13.77 29.09
CA LEU A 73 24.22 14.12 27.87
C LEU A 73 24.09 15.59 27.48
N ASP A 74 23.30 16.39 28.20
CA ASP A 74 23.00 17.79 27.86
C ASP A 74 22.43 17.94 26.44
N LEU A 75 21.57 16.99 26.03
CA LEU A 75 20.93 16.97 24.71
C LEU A 75 19.43 17.21 24.82
N ASP A 76 18.92 18.13 24.01
CA ASP A 76 17.48 18.28 23.77
C ASP A 76 17.06 17.41 22.57
N VAL A 77 16.18 16.45 22.83
CA VAL A 77 15.80 15.42 21.86
C VAL A 77 14.30 15.22 21.82
N ASP A 78 13.79 14.81 20.66
CA ASP A 78 12.46 14.23 20.51
C ASP A 78 12.56 12.73 20.33
N HIS A 79 11.70 12.01 21.06
CA HIS A 79 11.58 10.57 20.95
C HIS A 79 10.76 10.20 19.71
N LEU A 80 11.30 9.33 18.86
CA LEU A 80 10.57 8.75 17.72
C LEU A 80 9.98 7.38 18.03
N GLY A 81 10.72 6.53 18.75
CA GLY A 81 10.25 5.19 19.11
C GLY A 81 11.34 4.17 19.45
N LEU A 82 10.91 3.03 19.98
CA LEU A 82 11.75 1.87 20.28
C LEU A 82 12.03 1.01 19.02
N LEU A 83 13.30 0.89 18.65
CA LEU A 83 13.76 0.10 17.50
C LEU A 83 14.03 -1.37 17.85
N ALA A 84 14.60 -1.64 19.03
CA ALA A 84 14.90 -2.98 19.50
C ALA A 84 15.02 -3.05 21.02
N ALA A 85 14.81 -4.24 21.57
CA ALA A 85 15.06 -4.55 22.98
C ALA A 85 15.79 -5.89 23.10
N GLU A 86 16.94 -5.89 23.76
CA GLU A 86 17.80 -7.04 23.99
C GLU A 86 17.98 -7.25 25.50
N GLU A 87 17.82 -8.48 25.98
CA GLU A 87 18.16 -8.84 27.36
C GLU A 87 19.49 -9.59 27.41
N THR A 88 20.42 -9.12 28.25
CA THR A 88 21.71 -9.78 28.48
C THR A 88 22.00 -9.84 29.98
N GLY A 89 21.62 -10.96 30.61
CA GLY A 89 21.82 -11.16 32.05
C GLY A 89 21.04 -10.13 32.89
N PRO A 90 21.70 -9.32 33.74
CA PRO A 90 21.04 -8.30 34.54
C PRO A 90 20.79 -6.98 33.77
N THR A 91 21.23 -6.88 32.52
CA THR A 91 21.11 -5.64 31.72
C THR A 91 20.07 -5.81 30.63
N VAL A 92 19.17 -4.83 30.53
CA VAL A 92 18.24 -4.69 29.39
C VAL A 92 18.77 -3.56 28.52
N ARG A 93 19.05 -3.83 27.26
CA ARG A 93 19.46 -2.81 26.29
C ARG A 93 18.29 -2.48 25.37
N LEU A 94 17.94 -1.20 25.32
CA LEU A 94 16.94 -0.65 24.42
C LEU A 94 17.66 0.20 23.36
N VAL A 95 17.30 0.00 22.10
CA VAL A 95 17.77 0.85 21.00
C VAL A 95 16.62 1.77 20.63
N VAL A 96 16.82 3.07 20.74
CA VAL A 96 15.76 4.09 20.62
C VAL A 96 16.09 5.06 19.49
N ALA A 97 15.14 5.30 18.60
CA ALA A 97 15.20 6.37 17.61
C ALA A 97 14.84 7.71 18.27
N ALA A 98 15.68 8.72 18.05
CA ALA A 98 15.44 10.08 18.53
C ALA A 98 15.95 11.13 17.54
N VAL A 99 15.45 12.36 17.66
CA VAL A 99 15.80 13.52 16.82
C VAL A 99 16.35 14.62 17.70
N LEU A 100 17.47 15.22 17.33
CA LEU A 100 18.00 16.42 17.98
C LEU A 100 17.14 17.64 17.64
N ARG A 101 16.71 18.38 18.65
CA ARG A 101 16.02 19.68 18.48
C ARG A 101 16.96 20.84 18.27
N ALA A 102 18.17 20.72 18.80
CA ALA A 102 19.21 21.71 18.68
C ALA A 102 20.54 21.03 18.37
N ARG A 103 21.41 21.74 17.66
CA ARG A 103 22.76 21.26 17.40
C ARG A 103 23.52 21.22 18.74
N PRO A 104 24.15 20.08 19.10
CA PRO A 104 24.95 20.02 20.30
C PRO A 104 26.21 20.88 20.15
N ASP A 105 26.52 21.67 21.18
CA ASP A 105 27.77 22.43 21.29
C ASP A 105 28.96 21.54 21.74
N ASP A 106 28.70 20.29 22.14
CA ASP A 106 29.70 19.35 22.64
C ASP A 106 30.60 18.79 21.52
N ALA A 107 31.91 19.03 21.62
CA ALA A 107 32.95 18.52 20.72
C ALA A 107 33.05 16.99 20.68
N ARG A 108 32.44 16.26 21.63
CA ARG A 108 32.50 14.78 21.70
C ARG A 108 31.56 14.09 20.73
N LEU A 109 30.45 14.75 20.37
CA LEU A 109 29.40 14.17 19.53
C LEU A 109 29.53 14.70 18.11
N ARG A 110 29.85 13.81 17.17
CA ARG A 110 30.12 14.18 15.79
C ARG A 110 28.84 13.99 14.97
N LEU A 111 28.38 15.07 14.33
CA LEU A 111 27.34 15.00 13.30
C LEU A 111 27.99 14.55 12.00
N LEU A 112 27.62 13.35 11.55
CA LEU A 112 28.07 12.81 10.28
C LEU A 112 26.94 12.86 9.25
N PRO A 113 27.19 13.37 8.05
CA PRO A 113 26.23 13.29 6.95
C PRO A 113 25.82 11.84 6.68
N VAL A 114 24.53 11.62 6.40
CA VAL A 114 24.00 10.31 6.02
C VAL A 114 24.74 9.75 4.79
N THR A 115 25.18 10.61 3.87
CA THR A 115 25.99 10.23 2.70
C THR A 115 27.30 9.56 3.09
N ASP A 116 27.96 10.05 4.14
CA ASP A 116 29.25 9.52 4.61
C ASP A 116 29.05 8.24 5.41
N LEU A 117 27.95 8.15 6.15
CA LEU A 117 27.58 6.94 6.90
C LEU A 117 27.23 5.76 6.00
N ARG A 118 26.74 6.01 4.77
CA ARG A 118 26.48 4.95 3.80
C ARG A 118 27.75 4.20 3.41
N SER A 119 28.84 4.91 3.12
CA SER A 119 30.12 4.27 2.78
C SER A 119 30.77 3.59 3.99
N ARG A 120 30.48 4.10 5.20
CA ARG A 120 30.94 3.59 6.49
C ARG A 120 29.92 2.70 7.20
N ARG A 121 28.97 2.11 6.48
CA ARG A 121 27.87 1.32 7.09
C ARG A 121 28.37 0.18 7.97
N ARG A 122 29.52 -0.42 7.64
CA ARG A 122 30.15 -1.49 8.43
C ARG A 122 30.73 -1.01 9.78
N ASP A 123 30.99 0.29 9.90
CA ASP A 123 31.58 0.89 11.09
C ASP A 123 30.51 1.27 12.14
N LEU A 124 29.24 1.33 11.73
CA LEU A 124 28.10 1.66 12.58
C LEU A 124 27.79 0.54 13.57
N GLN A 125 27.51 0.90 14.82
CA GLN A 125 27.04 -0.05 15.84
C GLN A 125 25.70 -0.71 15.47
N TYR A 126 24.79 0.02 14.82
CA TYR A 126 23.43 -0.43 14.51
C TYR A 126 22.98 -0.10 13.07
N PRO A 127 23.60 -0.69 12.03
CA PRO A 127 23.37 -0.30 10.64
C PRO A 127 21.94 -0.55 10.15
N ALA A 128 21.27 -1.61 10.61
CA ALA A 128 19.88 -1.89 10.22
C ALA A 128 18.87 -0.97 10.93
N HIS A 129 19.12 -0.62 12.20
CA HIS A 129 18.25 0.26 12.98
C HIS A 129 18.36 1.72 12.50
N PHE A 130 19.52 2.14 12.00
CA PHE A 130 19.73 3.44 11.39
C PHE A 130 18.74 3.72 10.25
N ASP A 131 18.63 2.80 9.28
CA ASP A 131 17.73 2.97 8.14
C ASP A 131 16.27 3.06 8.58
N THR A 132 15.93 2.25 9.59
CA THR A 132 14.59 2.23 10.20
C THR A 132 14.28 3.56 10.89
N ALA A 133 15.18 4.07 11.73
CA ALA A 133 15.02 5.35 12.42
C ALA A 133 14.88 6.51 11.42
N ARG A 134 15.68 6.52 10.36
CA ARG A 134 15.59 7.54 9.31
C ARG A 134 14.25 7.48 8.58
N SER A 135 13.77 6.27 8.26
CA SER A 135 12.45 6.08 7.65
C SER A 135 11.35 6.61 8.56
N TRP A 136 11.41 6.34 9.87
CA TRP A 136 10.43 6.83 10.86
C TRP A 136 10.43 8.35 11.00
N HIS A 137 11.61 8.96 11.00
CA HIS A 137 11.74 10.42 11.04
C HIS A 137 11.13 11.07 9.80
N GLN A 138 11.45 10.55 8.62
CA GLN A 138 10.85 11.01 7.36
C GLN A 138 9.33 10.86 7.38
N ALA A 139 8.84 9.76 7.94
CA ALA A 139 7.44 9.52 8.24
C ALA A 139 6.81 10.64 9.06
N ALA A 140 7.33 10.86 10.27
CA ALA A 140 6.82 11.85 11.21
C ALA A 140 6.84 13.26 10.62
N ARG A 141 7.93 13.62 9.93
CA ARG A 141 8.12 14.95 9.33
C ARG A 141 7.17 15.22 8.17
N ASN A 142 6.93 14.23 7.30
CA ASN A 142 6.15 14.45 6.08
C ASN A 142 4.65 14.16 6.26
N ALA A 143 4.26 13.27 7.15
CA ALA A 143 2.87 12.81 7.27
C ALA A 143 1.81 13.94 7.40
N PRO A 144 2.04 15.05 8.15
CA PRO A 144 1.05 16.11 8.30
C PRO A 144 0.69 16.86 7.00
N GLU A 145 1.62 16.90 6.03
CA GLU A 145 1.43 17.62 4.77
C GLU A 145 1.41 16.69 3.56
N LEU A 146 1.73 15.41 3.72
CA LEU A 146 1.86 14.46 2.63
C LEU A 146 0.58 14.36 1.80
N GLY A 147 -0.59 14.23 2.43
CA GLY A 147 -1.87 14.14 1.72
C GLY A 147 -2.12 15.38 0.86
N ARG A 148 -2.00 16.57 1.44
CA ARG A 148 -2.13 17.86 0.73
C ARG A 148 -1.10 18.03 -0.37
N ARG A 149 0.13 17.56 -0.17
CA ARG A 149 1.18 17.58 -1.21
C ARG A 149 0.81 16.67 -2.37
N ILE A 150 0.34 15.45 -2.11
CA ILE A 150 -0.10 14.54 -3.16
C ILE A 150 -1.24 15.17 -3.95
N GLU A 151 -2.28 15.66 -3.28
CA GLU A 151 -3.40 16.34 -3.93
C GLU A 151 -2.92 17.50 -4.82
N ARG A 152 -2.07 18.40 -4.29
CA ARG A 152 -1.46 19.49 -5.09
C ARG A 152 -0.73 18.99 -6.33
N SER A 153 0.00 17.88 -6.22
CA SER A 153 0.73 17.26 -7.33
C SER A 153 -0.25 16.73 -8.39
N LEU A 154 -1.36 16.09 -7.97
CA LEU A 154 -2.44 15.66 -8.87
C LEU A 154 -3.05 16.87 -9.61
N TYR A 155 -3.36 17.95 -8.89
CA TYR A 155 -3.87 19.19 -9.51
C TYR A 155 -2.88 19.79 -10.53
N GLY A 156 -1.58 19.78 -10.19
CA GLY A 156 -0.49 20.25 -11.06
C GLY A 156 -0.34 19.42 -12.32
N ALA A 157 -0.46 18.09 -12.22
CA ALA A 157 -0.39 17.15 -13.35
C ALA A 157 -1.45 17.45 -14.42
N VAL A 158 -2.69 17.69 -13.98
CA VAL A 158 -3.80 18.07 -14.87
C VAL A 158 -3.49 19.37 -15.59
N ALA A 159 -3.16 20.42 -14.85
CA ALA A 159 -2.90 21.73 -15.44
C ALA A 159 -1.71 21.66 -16.43
N PHE A 160 -0.73 20.80 -16.16
CA PHE A 160 0.37 20.52 -17.06
C PHE A 160 -0.08 19.87 -18.37
N LEU A 161 -0.91 18.84 -18.30
CA LEU A 161 -1.45 18.14 -19.48
C LEU A 161 -2.37 19.04 -20.30
N GLU A 162 -3.25 19.82 -19.67
CA GLU A 162 -4.12 20.78 -20.37
C GLU A 162 -3.32 21.79 -21.20
N ARG A 163 -2.25 22.36 -20.64
CA ARG A 163 -1.37 23.30 -21.36
C ARG A 163 -0.61 22.67 -22.52
N ARG A 164 -0.45 21.34 -22.52
CA ARG A 164 0.29 20.55 -23.52
C ARG A 164 -0.62 19.70 -24.41
N ARG A 165 -1.94 19.89 -24.31
CA ARG A 165 -2.88 19.29 -25.26
C ARG A 165 -2.52 19.74 -26.67
N ALA A 166 -2.47 18.78 -27.59
CA ALA A 166 -2.28 18.99 -29.01
C ALA A 166 -3.63 18.87 -29.75
N GLU A 167 -3.65 19.40 -30.97
CA GLU A 167 -4.79 19.31 -31.87
C GLU A 167 -4.33 18.92 -33.28
N GLU A 168 -4.87 17.82 -33.80
CA GLU A 168 -4.54 17.30 -35.13
C GLU A 168 -5.85 17.02 -35.87
N ALA A 169 -6.08 17.69 -37.00
CA ALA A 169 -7.27 17.52 -37.83
C ALA A 169 -8.61 17.58 -37.04
N GLY A 170 -8.72 18.51 -36.09
CA GLY A 170 -9.92 18.70 -35.25
C GLY A 170 -10.02 17.79 -34.02
N HIS A 171 -9.15 16.79 -33.92
CA HIS A 171 -9.08 15.85 -32.80
C HIS A 171 -8.18 16.38 -31.68
N TRP A 172 -8.53 16.04 -30.45
CA TRP A 172 -7.81 16.47 -29.26
C TRP A 172 -7.05 15.30 -28.66
N GLY A 173 -5.81 15.56 -28.24
CA GLY A 173 -5.02 14.52 -27.61
C GLY A 173 -3.65 14.98 -27.20
N TRP A 174 -2.73 14.02 -27.12
CA TRP A 174 -1.35 14.26 -26.73
C TRP A 174 -0.38 13.43 -27.56
N GLU A 175 0.79 14.01 -27.81
CA GLU A 175 1.96 13.29 -28.27
C GLU A 175 2.66 12.61 -27.06
N GLN A 176 3.48 11.59 -27.31
CA GLN A 176 4.11 10.79 -26.25
C GLN A 176 4.99 11.61 -25.30
N TYR A 177 5.77 12.57 -25.82
CA TYR A 177 6.71 13.41 -25.06
C TYR A 177 6.17 14.80 -24.72
N LEU A 178 4.95 15.12 -25.19
CA LEU A 178 4.24 16.34 -24.84
C LEU A 178 4.96 17.63 -25.27
N GLU A 179 5.79 17.55 -26.31
CA GLU A 179 6.57 18.67 -26.84
C GLU A 179 5.94 19.26 -28.11
N GLN A 180 5.45 18.40 -29.00
CA GLN A 180 4.78 18.79 -30.24
C GLN A 180 3.31 19.11 -30.00
N ARG A 181 2.80 20.17 -30.63
CA ARG A 181 1.41 20.65 -30.43
C ARG A 181 0.47 20.35 -31.60
N ASP A 182 1.00 19.86 -32.70
CA ASP A 182 0.34 19.61 -33.99
C ASP A 182 0.18 18.11 -34.30
N SER A 183 0.64 17.23 -33.41
CA SER A 183 0.53 15.77 -33.54
C SER A 183 -0.08 15.14 -32.30
N ILE A 184 -0.87 14.07 -32.48
CA ILE A 184 -1.43 13.29 -31.38
C ILE A 184 -1.18 11.79 -31.60
N GLY A 185 -0.89 11.07 -30.52
CA GLY A 185 -0.77 9.61 -30.50
C GLY A 185 -2.01 8.95 -29.90
N THR A 186 -2.41 7.79 -30.41
CA THR A 186 -3.58 7.04 -29.92
C THR A 186 -3.45 6.66 -28.44
N MET A 187 -2.41 5.91 -28.10
CA MET A 187 -2.17 5.47 -26.73
C MET A 187 -1.83 6.65 -25.81
N SER A 188 -1.05 7.61 -26.30
CA SER A 188 -0.73 8.85 -25.59
C SER A 188 -2.00 9.63 -25.21
N THR A 189 -2.99 9.66 -26.11
CA THR A 189 -4.27 10.32 -25.86
C THR A 189 -5.08 9.62 -24.79
N ALA A 190 -5.14 8.28 -24.84
CA ALA A 190 -5.79 7.49 -23.80
C ALA A 190 -5.13 7.70 -22.42
N LEU A 191 -3.79 7.69 -22.35
CA LEU A 191 -3.05 7.89 -21.10
C LEU A 191 -3.20 9.31 -20.55
N GLY A 192 -3.21 10.33 -21.41
CA GLY A 192 -3.47 11.71 -21.01
C GLY A 192 -4.88 11.89 -20.44
N LEU A 193 -5.88 11.29 -21.09
CA LEU A 193 -7.26 11.28 -20.60
C LEU A 193 -7.38 10.54 -19.26
N LEU A 194 -6.78 9.35 -19.13
CA LEU A 194 -6.75 8.59 -17.87
C LEU A 194 -6.12 9.40 -16.73
N ALA A 195 -4.99 10.07 -16.98
CA ALA A 195 -4.36 10.93 -15.98
C ALA A 195 -5.32 12.02 -15.51
N CYS A 196 -6.09 12.61 -16.42
CA CYS A 196 -7.10 13.61 -16.07
C CYS A 196 -8.23 13.01 -15.21
N LEU A 197 -8.79 11.86 -15.63
CA LEU A 197 -9.90 11.18 -14.94
C LEU A 197 -9.52 10.72 -13.53
N HIS A 198 -8.31 10.19 -13.35
CA HIS A 198 -7.82 9.72 -12.04
C HIS A 198 -7.61 10.83 -11.00
N THR A 199 -7.57 12.10 -11.40
CA THR A 199 -7.53 13.21 -10.44
C THR A 199 -8.90 13.56 -9.85
N GLY A 200 -10.00 13.16 -10.50
CA GLY A 200 -11.38 13.36 -10.05
C GLY A 200 -12.34 13.77 -11.17
N ARG A 201 -13.44 13.01 -11.35
CA ARG A 201 -14.44 13.19 -12.42
C ARG A 201 -15.18 14.53 -12.38
N ASP A 202 -15.32 15.15 -11.21
CA ASP A 202 -16.10 16.38 -11.03
C ASP A 202 -15.43 17.63 -11.64
N ARG A 203 -14.18 17.51 -12.11
CA ARG A 203 -13.40 18.63 -12.62
C ARG A 203 -13.61 18.92 -14.10
N TYR A 204 -14.01 17.92 -14.89
CA TYR A 204 -14.15 18.07 -16.34
C TYR A 204 -15.61 18.11 -16.74
N PRO A 205 -16.05 19.14 -17.48
CA PRO A 205 -17.35 19.09 -18.14
C PRO A 205 -17.42 17.85 -19.03
N GLY A 206 -18.57 17.16 -19.04
CA GLY A 206 -18.76 15.95 -19.86
C GLY A 206 -18.34 16.15 -21.32
N THR A 207 -18.55 17.36 -21.86
CA THR A 207 -18.17 17.76 -23.22
C THR A 207 -16.66 17.67 -23.52
N TRP A 208 -15.78 17.89 -22.53
CA TRP A 208 -14.34 17.79 -22.73
C TRP A 208 -13.91 16.32 -22.83
N THR A 209 -14.39 15.49 -21.90
CA THR A 209 -14.15 14.04 -21.90
C THR A 209 -14.71 13.42 -23.18
N ASP A 210 -15.92 13.80 -23.59
CA ASP A 210 -16.54 13.29 -24.81
C ASP A 210 -15.74 13.61 -26.08
N ARG A 211 -15.09 14.78 -26.15
CA ARG A 211 -14.24 15.14 -27.29
C ARG A 211 -12.95 14.30 -27.36
N MET A 212 -12.37 13.97 -26.21
CA MET A 212 -11.23 13.05 -26.13
C MET A 212 -11.63 11.62 -26.49
N LEU A 213 -12.77 11.15 -25.97
CA LEU A 213 -13.31 9.84 -26.34
C LEU A 213 -13.64 9.77 -27.83
N GLN A 214 -14.20 10.83 -28.41
CA GLN A 214 -14.45 10.89 -29.85
C GLN A 214 -13.17 10.71 -30.67
N THR A 215 -12.07 11.36 -30.24
CA THR A 215 -10.75 11.16 -30.85
C THR A 215 -10.33 9.68 -30.81
N LEU A 216 -10.53 9.00 -29.68
CA LEU A 216 -10.22 7.57 -29.58
C LEU A 216 -11.13 6.71 -30.48
N ARG A 217 -12.42 7.06 -30.64
CA ARG A 217 -13.31 6.35 -31.58
C ARG A 217 -12.82 6.48 -33.02
N ASP A 218 -12.45 7.68 -33.44
CA ASP A 218 -12.01 7.97 -34.80
C ASP A 218 -10.64 7.35 -35.12
N MET A 219 -9.86 7.03 -34.09
CA MET A 219 -8.58 6.31 -34.20
C MET A 219 -8.70 4.77 -34.10
N GLN A 220 -9.89 4.22 -33.90
CA GLN A 220 -10.09 2.78 -33.84
C GLN A 220 -9.99 2.18 -35.24
N ASN A 221 -9.22 1.10 -35.38
CA ASN A 221 -9.06 0.43 -36.66
C ASN A 221 -10.31 -0.36 -37.06
N PRO A 222 -10.49 -0.73 -38.35
CA PRO A 222 -11.63 -1.53 -38.81
C PRO A 222 -11.76 -2.91 -38.15
N ASP A 223 -10.66 -3.49 -37.66
CA ASP A 223 -10.66 -4.76 -36.92
C ASP A 223 -11.18 -4.63 -35.47
N GLY A 224 -11.38 -3.39 -34.99
CA GLY A 224 -11.86 -3.11 -33.63
C GLY A 224 -10.75 -2.85 -32.62
N GLY A 225 -9.49 -3.12 -32.95
CA GLY A 225 -8.35 -2.78 -32.10
C GLY A 225 -7.87 -1.34 -32.30
N TRP A 226 -6.87 -0.95 -31.52
CA TRP A 226 -6.18 0.34 -31.66
C TRP A 226 -4.68 0.15 -31.92
N GLN A 227 -4.16 0.95 -32.85
CA GLN A 227 -2.75 1.04 -33.19
C GLN A 227 -1.94 1.92 -32.23
N ILE A 228 -0.61 1.94 -32.40
CA ILE A 228 0.26 3.01 -31.88
C ILE A 228 0.60 3.97 -33.00
N LYS A 229 -0.01 5.16 -32.94
CA LYS A 229 0.33 6.27 -33.83
C LYS A 229 1.54 7.05 -33.27
N TRP A 230 2.55 7.27 -34.12
CA TRP A 230 3.76 8.11 -33.88
C TRP A 230 4.78 7.70 -32.82
N ALA A 231 4.52 6.66 -32.02
CA ALA A 231 5.41 6.23 -30.93
C ALA A 231 6.17 4.92 -31.21
N LEU A 232 6.44 4.62 -32.48
CA LEU A 232 7.15 3.42 -32.93
C LEU A 232 8.59 3.74 -33.36
N VAL A 233 9.46 2.74 -33.24
CA VAL A 233 10.84 2.78 -33.68
C VAL A 233 10.95 2.12 -35.06
N GLY A 234 11.70 2.75 -35.97
CA GLY A 234 11.96 2.25 -37.31
C GLY A 234 10.96 2.74 -38.35
N GLY A 235 9.69 2.35 -38.21
CA GLY A 235 8.61 2.70 -39.15
C GLY A 235 7.26 2.93 -38.47
N THR A 236 6.29 3.43 -39.24
CA THR A 236 4.90 3.62 -38.80
C THR A 236 4.02 2.48 -39.30
N THR A 237 3.05 2.05 -38.49
CA THR A 237 2.06 1.05 -38.89
C THR A 237 0.70 1.36 -38.28
N ASP A 238 -0.34 0.88 -38.96
CA ASP A 238 -1.74 0.92 -38.55
C ASP A 238 -2.19 -0.40 -37.90
N VAL A 239 -1.26 -1.31 -37.61
CA VAL A 239 -1.55 -2.57 -36.91
C VAL A 239 -2.06 -2.29 -35.49
N SER A 240 -3.21 -2.89 -35.15
CA SER A 240 -3.75 -2.92 -33.80
C SER A 240 -2.87 -3.73 -32.86
N ILE A 241 -2.69 -3.23 -31.62
CA ILE A 241 -1.93 -3.93 -30.58
C ILE A 241 -2.70 -4.01 -29.26
N THR A 242 -2.33 -4.97 -28.42
CA THR A 242 -2.99 -5.25 -27.15
C THR A 242 -2.88 -4.09 -26.17
N GLU A 243 -1.71 -3.49 -26.05
CA GLU A 243 -1.42 -2.45 -25.07
C GLU A 243 -2.19 -1.16 -25.35
N SER A 244 -2.22 -0.71 -26.61
CA SER A 244 -2.97 0.47 -27.04
C SER A 244 -4.48 0.23 -26.92
N THR A 245 -4.95 -0.95 -27.34
CA THR A 245 -6.36 -1.35 -27.18
C THR A 245 -6.78 -1.35 -25.71
N CYS A 246 -5.96 -1.93 -24.83
CA CYS A 246 -6.23 -1.94 -23.39
C CYS A 246 -6.23 -0.53 -22.79
N ALA A 247 -5.29 0.35 -23.18
CA ALA A 247 -5.26 1.73 -22.70
C ALA A 247 -6.50 2.53 -23.12
N CYS A 248 -6.93 2.38 -24.38
CA CYS A 248 -8.15 3.03 -24.88
C CYS A 248 -9.39 2.51 -24.15
N LEU A 249 -9.55 1.19 -24.04
CA LEU A 249 -10.67 0.58 -23.29
C LEU A 249 -10.69 0.99 -21.82
N TRP A 250 -9.52 1.16 -21.19
CA TRP A 250 -9.46 1.69 -19.83
C TRP A 250 -9.95 3.13 -19.76
N ALA A 251 -9.56 3.99 -20.69
CA ALA A 251 -10.03 5.38 -20.73
C ALA A 251 -11.57 5.45 -20.89
N PHE A 252 -12.16 4.61 -21.74
CA PHE A 252 -13.61 4.47 -21.85
C PHE A 252 -14.25 4.00 -20.53
N TYR A 253 -13.66 3.02 -19.86
CA TYR A 253 -14.17 2.51 -18.58
C TYR A 253 -14.16 3.59 -17.50
N GLU A 254 -13.05 4.31 -17.36
CA GLU A 254 -12.92 5.40 -16.38
C GLU A 254 -13.82 6.58 -16.69
N ALA A 255 -14.23 6.76 -17.95
CA ALA A 255 -15.24 7.73 -18.36
C ALA A 255 -16.69 7.21 -18.21
N GLY A 256 -16.88 5.97 -17.75
CA GLY A 256 -18.19 5.36 -17.56
C GLY A 256 -18.89 5.01 -18.87
N ARG A 257 -18.15 4.46 -19.85
CA ARG A 257 -18.71 3.94 -21.11
C ARG A 257 -18.68 2.41 -21.10
N GLY A 258 -19.83 1.77 -21.28
CA GLY A 258 -19.95 0.33 -21.38
C GLY A 258 -20.11 -0.20 -22.82
N PRO A 259 -19.93 -1.50 -23.07
CA PRO A 259 -20.13 -2.11 -24.40
C PRO A 259 -21.59 -2.05 -24.90
N GLY A 260 -22.56 -1.80 -24.02
CA GLY A 260 -23.96 -1.58 -24.40
C GLY A 260 -24.27 -0.15 -24.85
N GLU A 261 -23.38 0.80 -24.56
CA GLU A 261 -23.57 2.23 -24.82
C GLU A 261 -22.61 2.74 -25.90
N ASP A 262 -21.43 2.12 -26.04
CA ASP A 262 -20.38 2.56 -26.94
C ASP A 262 -19.89 1.41 -27.82
N GLU A 263 -20.15 1.54 -29.12
CA GLU A 263 -19.77 0.57 -30.14
C GLU A 263 -18.25 0.37 -30.21
N ALA A 264 -17.46 1.41 -29.96
CA ALA A 264 -16.00 1.29 -29.95
C ALA A 264 -15.54 0.37 -28.82
N VAL A 265 -16.15 0.47 -27.64
CA VAL A 265 -15.86 -0.41 -26.50
C VAL A 265 -16.21 -1.86 -26.84
N ARG A 266 -17.38 -2.10 -27.44
CA ARG A 266 -17.83 -3.44 -27.84
C ARG A 266 -16.85 -4.09 -28.81
N ARG A 267 -16.45 -3.37 -29.86
CA ARG A 267 -15.50 -3.85 -30.87
C ARG A 267 -14.10 -4.10 -30.29
N GLY A 268 -13.64 -3.24 -29.39
CA GLY A 268 -12.36 -3.40 -28.70
C GLY A 268 -12.30 -4.65 -27.81
N LEU A 269 -13.35 -4.90 -27.05
CA LEU A 269 -13.46 -6.10 -26.22
C LEU A 269 -13.52 -7.36 -27.06
N GLN A 270 -14.29 -7.34 -28.16
CA GLN A 270 -14.33 -8.42 -29.13
C GLN A 270 -12.93 -8.71 -29.70
N TRP A 271 -12.21 -7.67 -30.14
CA TRP A 271 -10.84 -7.80 -30.64
C TRP A 271 -9.91 -8.45 -29.60
N LEU A 272 -9.98 -8.03 -28.32
CA LEU A 272 -9.19 -8.65 -27.26
C LEU A 272 -9.51 -10.15 -27.08
N GLN A 273 -10.77 -10.55 -27.17
CA GLN A 273 -11.14 -11.97 -27.09
C GLN A 273 -10.59 -12.77 -28.27
N GLU A 274 -10.62 -12.20 -29.48
CA GLU A 274 -10.09 -12.83 -30.70
C GLU A 274 -8.55 -12.95 -30.69
N GLN A 275 -7.84 -12.01 -30.06
CA GLN A 275 -6.38 -12.06 -29.94
C GLN A 275 -5.86 -13.00 -28.84
N GLN A 276 -6.73 -13.52 -27.97
CA GLN A 276 -6.29 -14.42 -26.91
C GLN A 276 -5.77 -15.73 -27.52
N ARG A 277 -4.54 -16.13 -27.14
CA ARG A 277 -3.95 -17.38 -27.62
C ARG A 277 -4.60 -18.59 -26.95
N PRO A 278 -4.51 -19.80 -27.54
CA PRO A 278 -5.05 -21.02 -26.93
C PRO A 278 -4.56 -21.29 -25.50
N GLY A 279 -3.32 -20.89 -25.18
CA GLY A 279 -2.76 -20.98 -23.82
C GLY A 279 -3.30 -19.94 -22.82
N GLY A 280 -4.17 -19.03 -23.25
CA GLY A 280 -4.80 -18.01 -22.42
C GLY A 280 -4.06 -16.66 -22.35
N GLY A 281 -2.82 -16.58 -22.82
CA GLY A 281 -2.05 -15.33 -22.86
C GLY A 281 -2.33 -14.47 -24.10
N TRP A 282 -1.78 -13.26 -24.11
CA TRP A 282 -1.89 -12.31 -25.21
C TRP A 282 -0.52 -11.90 -25.76
N PRO A 283 -0.39 -11.76 -27.08
CA PRO A 283 0.76 -11.12 -27.70
C PRO A 283 0.65 -9.58 -27.61
N SER A 284 1.72 -8.88 -27.97
CA SER A 284 1.67 -7.43 -28.19
C SER A 284 0.92 -7.10 -29.49
N ALA A 285 1.38 -7.67 -30.61
CA ALA A 285 0.74 -7.55 -31.93
C ALA A 285 0.39 -8.93 -32.49
N ALA A 286 -0.62 -9.00 -33.39
CA ALA A 286 -1.09 -10.27 -33.96
C ALA A 286 0.01 -11.06 -34.70
N VAL A 287 1.02 -10.37 -35.25
CA VAL A 287 2.16 -10.96 -35.97
C VAL A 287 3.09 -11.76 -35.04
N ASP A 288 3.20 -11.40 -33.75
CA ASP A 288 3.93 -12.22 -32.77
C ASP A 288 2.97 -13.24 -32.18
N GLN A 289 3.26 -14.52 -32.38
CA GLN A 289 2.43 -15.60 -31.84
C GLN A 289 2.66 -15.83 -30.34
N ARG A 290 3.76 -15.28 -29.78
CA ARG A 290 4.13 -15.48 -28.39
C ARG A 290 3.32 -14.58 -27.48
N SER A 291 2.80 -15.16 -26.40
CA SER A 291 2.20 -14.39 -25.32
C SER A 291 3.29 -13.73 -24.46
N LEU A 292 3.05 -12.48 -24.09
CA LEU A 292 3.95 -11.68 -23.26
C LEU A 292 3.26 -11.29 -21.96
N VAL A 293 4.04 -11.03 -20.90
CA VAL A 293 3.49 -10.77 -19.57
C VAL A 293 2.69 -9.48 -19.54
N PHE A 294 3.25 -8.36 -20.03
CA PHE A 294 2.57 -7.08 -19.95
C PHE A 294 1.28 -6.99 -20.77
N PRO A 295 1.23 -7.45 -22.04
CA PRO A 295 -0.01 -7.54 -22.80
C PRO A 295 -1.05 -8.43 -22.12
N THR A 296 -0.64 -9.58 -21.59
CA THR A 296 -1.55 -10.49 -20.87
C THR A 296 -2.10 -9.85 -19.61
N ALA A 297 -1.26 -9.23 -18.78
CA ALA A 297 -1.69 -8.53 -17.57
C ALA A 297 -2.67 -7.38 -17.91
N SER A 298 -2.38 -6.61 -18.96
CA SER A 298 -3.26 -5.54 -19.44
C SER A 298 -4.61 -6.08 -19.89
N ALA A 299 -4.64 -7.11 -20.75
CA ALA A 299 -5.87 -7.73 -21.22
C ALA A 299 -6.70 -8.33 -20.08
N VAL A 300 -6.07 -9.06 -19.15
CA VAL A 300 -6.73 -9.59 -17.95
C VAL A 300 -7.37 -8.48 -17.13
N ARG A 301 -6.63 -7.41 -16.86
CA ARG A 301 -7.15 -6.27 -16.09
C ARG A 301 -8.37 -5.65 -16.76
N ILE A 302 -8.30 -5.38 -18.07
CA ILE A 302 -9.39 -4.74 -18.81
C ILE A 302 -10.60 -5.66 -18.93
N LEU A 303 -10.42 -6.92 -19.31
CA LEU A 303 -11.51 -7.89 -19.42
C LEU A 303 -12.20 -8.08 -18.07
N ALA A 304 -11.45 -8.12 -16.95
CA ALA A 304 -12.02 -8.17 -15.61
C ALA A 304 -12.84 -6.91 -15.27
N LEU A 305 -12.36 -5.70 -15.62
CA LEU A 305 -13.11 -4.45 -15.40
C LEU A 305 -14.48 -4.46 -16.10
N TYR A 306 -14.53 -4.97 -17.33
CA TYR A 306 -15.76 -5.06 -18.12
C TYR A 306 -16.61 -6.32 -17.84
N GLY A 307 -16.22 -7.18 -16.89
CA GLY A 307 -16.99 -8.37 -16.51
C GLY A 307 -16.83 -9.58 -17.44
N TYR A 308 -15.81 -9.62 -18.30
CA TYR A 308 -15.49 -10.74 -19.18
C TYR A 308 -14.68 -11.82 -18.45
N GLY A 309 -15.31 -12.42 -17.43
CA GLY A 309 -14.65 -13.29 -16.45
C GLY A 309 -13.96 -14.53 -17.03
N GLU A 310 -14.52 -15.17 -18.06
CA GLU A 310 -13.95 -16.40 -18.63
C GLU A 310 -12.59 -16.15 -19.33
N ALA A 311 -12.54 -15.15 -20.21
CA ALA A 311 -11.31 -14.78 -20.90
C ALA A 311 -10.25 -14.28 -19.91
N ALA A 312 -10.66 -13.46 -18.94
CA ALA A 312 -9.79 -13.01 -17.86
C ALA A 312 -9.25 -14.20 -17.03
N ALA A 313 -10.08 -15.17 -16.68
CA ALA A 313 -9.67 -16.35 -15.90
C ALA A 313 -8.61 -17.19 -16.63
N ARG A 314 -8.73 -17.39 -17.95
CA ARG A 314 -7.69 -18.05 -18.75
C ARG A 314 -6.36 -17.29 -18.72
N GLY A 315 -6.42 -15.96 -18.82
CA GLY A 315 -5.23 -15.12 -18.69
C GLY A 315 -4.60 -15.16 -17.30
N VAL A 316 -5.41 -15.21 -16.24
CA VAL A 316 -4.95 -15.41 -14.87
C VAL A 316 -4.18 -16.74 -14.75
N GLN A 317 -4.69 -17.83 -15.34
CA GLN A 317 -3.97 -19.10 -15.31
C GLN A 317 -2.64 -19.04 -16.08
N TRP A 318 -2.62 -18.36 -17.23
CA TRP A 318 -1.37 -18.13 -17.95
C TRP A 318 -0.37 -17.34 -17.11
N LEU A 319 -0.79 -16.27 -16.42
CA LEU A 319 0.07 -15.45 -15.56
C LEU A 319 0.61 -16.23 -14.36
N ARG A 320 -0.18 -17.13 -13.76
CA ARG A 320 0.31 -18.04 -12.71
C ARG A 320 1.44 -18.92 -13.23
N GLY A 321 1.30 -19.45 -14.44
CA GLY A 321 2.34 -20.24 -15.09
C GLY A 321 3.58 -19.42 -15.44
N ALA A 322 3.42 -18.16 -15.80
CA ALA A 322 4.51 -17.28 -16.23
C ALA A 322 5.41 -16.76 -15.09
N GLN A 323 5.05 -16.97 -13.82
CA GLN A 323 5.78 -16.45 -12.66
C GLN A 323 7.18 -17.07 -12.54
N CYS A 324 8.18 -16.23 -12.29
CA CYS A 324 9.55 -16.65 -12.04
C CYS A 324 9.71 -17.31 -10.65
N PRO A 325 10.74 -18.15 -10.42
CA PRO A 325 10.98 -18.78 -9.12
C PRO A 325 11.18 -17.82 -7.94
N ASP A 326 11.61 -16.58 -8.22
CA ASP A 326 11.78 -15.51 -7.23
C ASP A 326 10.47 -14.80 -6.85
N GLY A 327 9.34 -15.22 -7.43
CA GLY A 327 8.01 -14.65 -7.21
C GLY A 327 7.66 -13.47 -8.10
N GLY A 328 8.60 -12.94 -8.87
CA GLY A 328 8.34 -11.85 -9.83
C GLY A 328 7.90 -12.35 -11.21
N TRP A 329 7.77 -11.40 -12.13
CA TRP A 329 7.55 -11.68 -13.56
C TRP A 329 8.52 -10.89 -14.42
N GLY A 330 8.99 -11.50 -15.51
CA GLY A 330 9.76 -10.85 -16.57
C GLY A 330 8.88 -10.34 -17.72
N ALA A 331 9.50 -9.92 -18.82
CA ALA A 331 8.77 -9.51 -20.04
C ALA A 331 8.11 -10.72 -20.74
N THR A 332 8.80 -11.86 -20.71
CA THR A 332 8.40 -13.16 -21.25
C THR A 332 8.09 -14.14 -20.10
N PRO A 333 7.38 -15.25 -20.35
CA PRO A 333 7.16 -16.28 -19.34
C PRO A 333 8.48 -16.97 -18.97
N ALA A 334 8.66 -17.31 -17.69
CA ALA A 334 9.84 -18.07 -17.22
C ALA A 334 9.81 -19.56 -17.63
N VAL A 335 8.63 -20.08 -17.98
CA VAL A 335 8.47 -21.50 -18.35
C VAL A 335 9.25 -21.79 -19.62
N GLY A 336 10.22 -22.69 -19.51
CA GLY A 336 11.07 -23.11 -20.62
C GLY A 336 12.23 -22.17 -20.91
N ASP A 337 12.45 -21.12 -20.11
CA ASP A 337 13.58 -20.20 -20.22
C ASP A 337 14.03 -19.68 -18.84
N GLU A 338 15.07 -20.32 -18.28
CA GLU A 338 15.63 -19.97 -16.97
C GLU A 338 16.43 -18.65 -17.00
N THR A 339 16.66 -18.05 -18.16
CA THR A 339 17.39 -16.78 -18.29
C THR A 339 16.50 -15.55 -18.05
N VAL A 340 15.18 -15.75 -18.05
CA VAL A 340 14.20 -14.68 -17.82
C VAL A 340 14.35 -14.12 -16.41
N SER A 341 14.69 -12.84 -16.33
CA SER A 341 14.78 -12.11 -15.07
C SER A 341 13.48 -11.36 -14.79
N SER A 342 13.03 -11.43 -13.53
CA SER A 342 11.90 -10.63 -13.04
C SER A 342 12.20 -9.13 -13.10
N SER A 343 11.16 -8.32 -13.30
CA SER A 343 11.23 -6.86 -13.21
C SER A 343 10.11 -6.32 -12.31
N PRO A 344 10.38 -5.28 -11.51
CA PRO A 344 9.33 -4.61 -10.73
C PRO A 344 8.15 -4.12 -11.56
N ALA A 345 8.39 -3.67 -12.79
CA ALA A 345 7.33 -3.17 -13.68
C ALA A 345 6.33 -4.27 -14.07
N TYR A 346 6.82 -5.42 -14.55
CA TYR A 346 5.97 -6.53 -14.96
C TYR A 346 5.30 -7.19 -13.76
N THR A 347 6.01 -7.34 -12.64
CA THR A 347 5.41 -7.82 -11.39
C THR A 347 4.26 -6.92 -10.94
N ALA A 348 4.46 -5.60 -10.93
CA ALA A 348 3.42 -4.65 -10.54
C ALA A 348 2.19 -4.71 -11.47
N ALA A 349 2.40 -4.73 -12.79
CA ALA A 349 1.32 -4.85 -13.76
C ALA A 349 0.52 -6.15 -13.56
N THR A 350 1.21 -7.27 -13.35
CA THR A 350 0.58 -8.58 -13.10
C THR A 350 -0.20 -8.59 -11.79
N LEU A 351 0.36 -8.08 -10.70
CA LEU A 351 -0.34 -7.99 -9.41
C LEU A 351 -1.65 -7.19 -9.54
N LEU A 352 -1.61 -6.03 -10.19
CA LEU A 352 -2.82 -5.22 -10.44
C LEU A 352 -3.86 -5.99 -11.27
N ALA A 353 -3.44 -6.74 -12.28
CA ALA A 353 -4.33 -7.56 -13.09
C ALA A 353 -4.96 -8.71 -12.29
N LEU A 354 -4.17 -9.44 -11.49
CA LEU A 354 -4.63 -10.53 -10.64
C LEU A 354 -5.64 -10.02 -9.60
N ARG A 355 -5.31 -8.93 -8.90
CA ARG A 355 -6.21 -8.30 -7.91
C ARG A 355 -7.51 -7.87 -8.57
N ARG A 356 -7.45 -7.25 -9.75
CA ARG A 356 -8.64 -6.82 -10.50
C ARG A 356 -9.50 -8.00 -10.97
N ALA A 357 -8.89 -9.13 -11.32
CA ALA A 357 -9.57 -10.36 -11.68
C ALA A 357 -10.13 -11.15 -10.46
N GLY A 358 -10.03 -10.60 -9.25
CA GLY A 358 -10.59 -11.21 -8.04
C GLY A 358 -9.67 -12.24 -7.36
N VAL A 359 -8.40 -12.34 -7.76
CA VAL A 359 -7.42 -13.21 -7.11
C VAL A 359 -7.12 -12.66 -5.71
N PRO A 360 -7.35 -13.41 -4.62
CA PRO A 360 -7.17 -12.92 -3.25
C PRO A 360 -5.74 -12.48 -2.95
N ALA A 361 -5.57 -11.43 -2.14
CA ALA A 361 -4.24 -10.97 -1.71
C ALA A 361 -3.47 -12.01 -0.90
N SER A 362 -4.18 -12.95 -0.25
CA SER A 362 -3.59 -14.07 0.49
C SER A 362 -3.18 -15.24 -0.39
N GLU A 363 -3.47 -15.23 -1.70
CA GLU A 363 -3.07 -16.31 -2.59
C GLU A 363 -1.55 -16.28 -2.83
N ARG A 364 -0.90 -17.45 -2.80
CA ARG A 364 0.56 -17.58 -2.87
C ARG A 364 1.19 -16.82 -4.04
N VAL A 365 0.56 -16.84 -5.23
CA VAL A 365 1.04 -16.12 -6.42
C VAL A 365 1.13 -14.61 -6.16
N VAL A 366 0.14 -14.03 -5.47
CA VAL A 366 0.09 -12.60 -5.13
C VAL A 366 1.07 -12.27 -4.01
N VAL A 367 1.12 -13.11 -2.96
CA VAL A 367 2.06 -12.94 -1.84
C VAL A 367 3.51 -12.93 -2.34
N ALA A 368 3.89 -13.91 -3.16
CA ALA A 368 5.25 -14.00 -3.72
C ALA A 368 5.60 -12.79 -4.59
N GLY A 369 4.65 -12.27 -5.37
CA GLY A 369 4.86 -11.03 -6.13
C GLY A 369 5.04 -9.79 -5.25
N CYS A 370 4.29 -9.70 -4.15
CA CYS A 370 4.48 -8.62 -3.17
C CYS A 370 5.84 -8.73 -2.48
N GLU A 371 6.25 -9.94 -2.08
CA GLU A 371 7.57 -10.20 -1.50
C GLU A 371 8.70 -9.81 -2.46
N TYR A 372 8.56 -10.14 -3.75
CA TYR A 372 9.50 -9.69 -4.78
C TYR A 372 9.57 -8.17 -4.88
N LEU A 373 8.44 -7.45 -4.92
CA LEU A 373 8.44 -5.98 -4.97
C LEU A 373 9.07 -5.37 -3.71
N LEU A 374 8.77 -5.91 -2.53
CA LEU A 374 9.38 -5.45 -1.29
C LEU A 374 10.89 -5.74 -1.24
N GLY A 375 11.33 -6.89 -1.75
CA GLY A 375 12.74 -7.29 -1.78
C GLY A 375 13.57 -6.56 -2.83
N SER A 376 12.96 -6.13 -3.94
CA SER A 376 13.63 -5.35 -5.00
C SER A 376 13.67 -3.85 -4.74
N PHE A 377 13.00 -3.36 -3.69
CA PHE A 377 12.95 -1.95 -3.32
C PHE A 377 14.33 -1.42 -2.89
N SER A 378 14.78 -0.34 -3.54
CA SER A 378 16.07 0.31 -3.29
C SER A 378 15.89 1.77 -2.84
N PRO A 379 15.86 2.07 -1.52
CA PRO A 379 15.56 3.41 -0.99
C PRO A 379 16.58 4.50 -1.32
N ASP A 380 17.72 4.14 -1.90
CA ASP A 380 18.80 5.08 -2.23
C ASP A 380 18.76 5.57 -3.69
N ARG A 381 17.99 4.90 -4.56
CA ARG A 381 17.82 5.30 -5.95
C ARG A 381 16.77 6.39 -6.07
N ALA A 382 16.86 7.24 -7.10
CA ALA A 382 15.80 8.20 -7.38
C ALA A 382 14.47 7.49 -7.73
N GLU A 383 14.58 6.40 -8.47
CA GLU A 383 13.51 5.43 -8.73
C GLU A 383 13.80 4.16 -7.92
N PRO A 384 13.10 3.94 -6.80
CA PRO A 384 13.40 2.83 -5.90
C PRO A 384 13.09 1.46 -6.48
N TRP A 385 12.18 1.38 -7.44
CA TRP A 385 12.01 0.21 -8.30
C TRP A 385 12.56 0.55 -9.68
N GLU A 386 13.47 -0.29 -10.16
CA GLU A 386 14.14 -0.10 -11.44
C GLU A 386 13.13 -0.16 -12.58
N SER A 387 13.07 0.93 -13.34
CA SER A 387 12.29 1.02 -14.57
C SER A 387 12.94 0.18 -15.67
N THR A 388 12.14 -0.37 -16.56
CA THR A 388 12.60 -1.28 -17.61
C THR A 388 11.99 -0.93 -18.96
N SER A 389 12.60 -1.41 -20.05
CA SER A 389 11.97 -1.40 -21.35
C SER A 389 12.09 -2.75 -22.05
N PHE A 390 11.17 -3.02 -22.96
CA PHE A 390 11.18 -4.21 -23.80
C PHE A 390 10.73 -3.86 -25.20
N THR A 391 11.50 -4.30 -26.20
CA THR A 391 11.19 -4.05 -27.59
C THR A 391 10.47 -5.23 -28.22
N SER A 392 9.26 -5.01 -28.73
CA SER A 392 8.48 -6.00 -29.49
C SER A 392 8.39 -5.60 -30.98
N VAL A 393 8.25 -6.59 -31.85
CA VAL A 393 7.94 -6.36 -33.26
C VAL A 393 6.43 -6.14 -33.37
N VAL A 394 6.03 -5.04 -34.01
CA VAL A 394 4.62 -4.72 -34.28
C VAL A 394 4.25 -5.07 -35.71
N ASP A 395 5.13 -4.70 -36.65
CA ASP A 395 4.95 -4.94 -38.07
C ASP A 395 6.31 -5.24 -38.69
N ALA A 396 6.51 -6.51 -39.06
CA ALA A 396 7.78 -6.97 -39.63
C ALA A 396 8.01 -6.42 -41.04
N GLU A 397 6.95 -6.21 -41.82
CA GLU A 397 7.04 -5.73 -43.21
C GLU A 397 7.44 -4.26 -43.26
N ARG A 398 6.91 -3.46 -42.33
CA ARG A 398 7.24 -2.03 -42.20
C ARG A 398 8.41 -1.75 -41.25
N PHE A 399 9.06 -2.79 -40.74
CA PHE A 399 10.13 -2.71 -39.74
C PHE A 399 9.74 -1.89 -38.49
N ALA A 400 8.45 -1.89 -38.14
CA ALA A 400 7.93 -1.13 -37.02
C ALA A 400 8.05 -1.93 -35.72
N ARG A 401 8.74 -1.34 -34.74
CA ARG A 401 8.95 -1.91 -33.41
C ARG A 401 8.44 -0.98 -32.34
N MET A 402 8.00 -1.56 -31.23
CA MET A 402 7.55 -0.83 -30.06
C MET A 402 8.60 -1.02 -28.95
N ASP A 403 9.33 0.04 -28.60
CA ASP A 403 10.16 0.07 -27.40
C ASP A 403 9.29 0.49 -26.23
N PHE A 404 8.71 -0.50 -25.54
CA PHE A 404 7.77 -0.23 -24.49
C PHE A 404 8.48 0.00 -23.15
N ARG A 405 8.33 1.23 -22.63
CA ARG A 405 9.02 1.73 -21.43
C ARG A 405 8.08 1.72 -20.23
N HIS A 406 8.55 1.16 -19.13
CA HIS A 406 7.76 1.04 -17.90
C HIS A 406 8.39 1.81 -16.75
N PHE A 407 7.70 2.86 -16.32
CA PHE A 407 8.05 3.61 -15.12
C PHE A 407 7.66 2.82 -13.86
N ALA A 408 8.56 2.00 -13.32
CA ALA A 408 8.17 0.95 -12.37
C ALA A 408 7.63 1.49 -11.03
N THR A 409 8.21 2.58 -10.51
CA THR A 409 7.92 3.10 -9.17
C THR A 409 6.43 3.36 -8.89
N PRO A 410 5.68 4.14 -9.71
CA PRO A 410 4.27 4.35 -9.46
C PRO A 410 3.42 3.07 -9.53
N TRP A 411 3.75 2.16 -10.46
CA TRP A 411 3.01 0.92 -10.60
C TRP A 411 3.24 -0.02 -9.42
N ALA A 412 4.48 -0.11 -8.91
CA ALA A 412 4.80 -0.89 -7.73
C ALA A 412 4.07 -0.37 -6.48
N LEU A 413 3.99 0.96 -6.30
CA LEU A 413 3.20 1.57 -5.24
C LEU A 413 1.72 1.19 -5.34
N ALA A 414 1.12 1.35 -6.54
CA ALA A 414 -0.27 0.98 -6.76
C ALA A 414 -0.54 -0.51 -6.51
N ALA A 415 0.34 -1.38 -7.01
CA ALA A 415 0.22 -2.83 -6.86
C ALA A 415 0.25 -3.25 -5.39
N LEU A 416 1.22 -2.76 -4.62
CA LEU A 416 1.30 -3.04 -3.19
C LEU A 416 0.08 -2.48 -2.45
N CYS A 417 -0.39 -1.28 -2.79
CA CYS A 417 -1.59 -0.72 -2.17
C CYS A 417 -2.85 -1.58 -2.40
N GLU A 418 -3.07 -2.05 -3.64
CA GLU A 418 -4.17 -2.96 -4.00
C GLU A 418 -4.04 -4.36 -3.35
N CYS A 419 -2.83 -4.71 -2.90
CA CYS A 419 -2.54 -5.91 -2.12
C CYS A 419 -2.65 -5.69 -0.59
N GLY A 420 -3.05 -4.50 -0.13
CA GLY A 420 -3.33 -4.21 1.28
C GLY A 420 -2.20 -3.52 2.04
N TYR A 421 -1.17 -3.02 1.36
CA TYR A 421 -0.18 -2.14 1.97
C TYR A 421 -0.69 -0.68 1.95
N ASP A 422 -0.24 0.14 2.89
CA ASP A 422 -0.61 1.56 2.97
C ASP A 422 0.59 2.40 3.44
N LEU A 423 0.37 3.71 3.66
CA LEU A 423 1.41 4.62 4.12
C LEU A 423 2.02 4.27 5.49
N SER A 424 1.42 3.38 6.28
CA SER A 424 2.07 2.85 7.50
C SER A 424 3.25 1.93 7.21
N HIS A 425 3.38 1.43 5.97
CA HIS A 425 4.49 0.61 5.56
C HIS A 425 5.66 1.47 5.06
N PRO A 426 6.89 1.31 5.59
CA PRO A 426 8.02 2.20 5.29
C PRO A 426 8.40 2.24 3.80
N VAL A 427 8.24 1.12 3.09
CA VAL A 427 8.45 1.04 1.64
C VAL A 427 7.45 1.92 0.86
N ILE A 428 6.16 1.91 1.24
CA ILE A 428 5.13 2.70 0.56
C ILE A 428 5.36 4.19 0.80
N LEU A 429 5.61 4.57 2.05
CA LEU A 429 5.95 5.94 2.40
C LEU A 429 7.19 6.44 1.64
N THR A 430 8.30 5.70 1.72
CA THR A 430 9.57 6.11 1.11
C THR A 430 9.44 6.18 -0.41
N GLY A 431 8.81 5.18 -1.03
CA GLY A 431 8.53 5.18 -2.46
C GLY A 431 7.63 6.33 -2.90
N THR A 432 6.62 6.68 -2.09
CA THR A 432 5.73 7.84 -2.36
C THR A 432 6.52 9.15 -2.30
N LEU A 433 7.36 9.34 -1.27
CA LEU A 433 8.20 10.53 -1.16
C LEU A 433 9.20 10.64 -2.31
N GLN A 434 9.76 9.52 -2.78
CA GLN A 434 10.64 9.49 -3.95
C GLN A 434 9.89 9.82 -5.24
N LEU A 435 8.70 9.26 -5.46
CA LEU A 435 7.86 9.58 -6.60
C LEU A 435 7.50 11.07 -6.65
N LEU A 436 7.18 11.69 -5.50
CA LEU A 436 6.93 13.13 -5.39
C LEU A 436 8.18 13.99 -5.62
N ARG A 437 9.40 13.44 -5.48
CA ARG A 437 10.65 14.14 -5.83
C ARG A 437 10.99 14.04 -7.32
N LEU A 438 10.33 13.15 -8.07
CA LEU A 438 10.47 13.04 -9.52
C LEU A 438 9.53 14.00 -10.27
N GLU A 439 8.60 14.64 -9.57
CA GLU A 439 7.75 15.69 -10.14
C GLU A 439 8.61 16.89 -10.60
N ARG A 440 8.30 17.44 -11.77
CA ARG A 440 8.96 18.62 -12.32
C ARG A 440 8.21 19.90 -11.97
N PRO A 441 8.92 21.05 -11.92
CA PRO A 441 8.28 22.35 -11.82
C PRO A 441 7.26 22.54 -12.96
N GLY A 442 6.04 22.95 -12.59
CA GLY A 442 4.94 23.16 -13.54
C GLY A 442 4.07 21.92 -13.82
N GLY A 443 4.33 20.80 -13.13
CA GLY A 443 3.62 19.52 -13.26
C GLY A 443 4.31 18.58 -14.23
N GLY A 444 4.05 17.28 -14.10
CA GLY A 444 4.68 16.22 -14.91
C GLY A 444 5.83 15.50 -14.18
N TRP A 445 6.20 14.31 -14.67
CA TRP A 445 7.15 13.42 -13.99
C TRP A 445 8.31 13.04 -14.89
N ARG A 446 9.52 13.09 -14.33
CA ARG A 446 10.71 12.54 -14.98
C ARG A 446 10.82 11.05 -14.75
N SER A 447 11.43 10.36 -15.70
CA SER A 447 11.79 8.96 -15.64
C SER A 447 13.22 8.78 -16.16
N THR A 448 13.94 7.83 -15.57
CA THR A 448 15.31 7.42 -15.96
C THR A 448 15.37 6.80 -17.35
N LEU A 449 14.23 6.33 -17.87
CA LEU A 449 14.09 5.82 -19.25
C LEU A 449 14.00 6.92 -20.33
N THR A 450 14.13 8.20 -19.96
CA THR A 450 14.09 9.34 -20.88
C THR A 450 15.19 10.33 -20.54
N ALA A 451 15.54 11.20 -21.50
CA ALA A 451 16.45 12.30 -21.23
C ALA A 451 15.88 13.20 -20.09
N PRO A 452 16.73 13.86 -19.27
CA PRO A 452 16.29 14.57 -18.07
C PRO A 452 15.29 15.71 -18.29
N ASP A 453 15.26 16.25 -19.50
CA ASP A 453 14.42 17.35 -19.96
C ASP A 453 13.10 16.91 -20.58
N ILE A 454 12.98 15.62 -20.95
CA ILE A 454 11.78 15.04 -21.56
C ILE A 454 10.77 14.65 -20.48
N THR A 455 9.48 14.88 -20.72
CA THR A 455 8.39 14.48 -19.82
C THR A 455 7.34 13.69 -20.57
N PRO A 456 7.39 12.35 -20.51
CA PRO A 456 6.48 11.54 -21.28
C PRO A 456 5.11 11.42 -20.59
N VAL A 457 4.04 11.37 -21.39
CA VAL A 457 2.66 11.24 -20.90
C VAL A 457 2.44 9.98 -20.06
N TRP A 458 3.12 8.87 -20.39
CA TRP A 458 3.05 7.63 -19.63
C TRP A 458 3.64 7.76 -18.22
N ALA A 459 4.65 8.62 -18.02
CA ALA A 459 5.20 8.86 -16.69
C ALA A 459 4.24 9.69 -15.84
N VAL A 460 3.61 10.71 -16.45
CA VAL A 460 2.59 11.53 -15.80
C VAL A 460 1.40 10.69 -15.39
N HIS A 461 0.85 9.89 -16.30
CA HIS A 461 -0.25 8.99 -16.02
C HIS A 461 0.09 7.98 -14.92
N GLY A 462 1.25 7.31 -15.03
CA GLY A 462 1.71 6.36 -14.01
C GLY A 462 1.78 7.02 -12.63
N ALA A 463 2.45 8.17 -12.52
CA ALA A 463 2.58 8.91 -11.27
C ALA A 463 1.23 9.31 -10.68
N VAL A 464 0.34 9.87 -11.48
CA VAL A 464 -1.02 10.23 -11.06
C VAL A 464 -1.78 9.01 -10.54
N TYR A 465 -1.76 7.91 -11.28
CA TYR A 465 -2.44 6.68 -10.88
C TYR A 465 -1.87 6.14 -9.56
N GLY A 466 -0.55 6.00 -9.45
CA GLY A 466 0.10 5.48 -8.24
C GLY A 466 -0.15 6.34 -7.00
N LEU A 467 -0.01 7.66 -7.14
CA LEU A 467 -0.27 8.60 -6.05
C LEU A 467 -1.75 8.62 -5.63
N ARG A 468 -2.66 8.52 -6.60
CA ARG A 468 -4.10 8.41 -6.32
C ARG A 468 -4.41 7.12 -5.56
N THR A 469 -3.86 5.98 -6.00
CA THR A 469 -4.05 4.70 -5.31
C THR A 469 -3.51 4.73 -3.88
N VAL A 470 -2.35 5.37 -3.64
CA VAL A 470 -1.80 5.56 -2.29
C VAL A 470 -2.73 6.40 -1.41
N LEU A 471 -3.34 7.47 -1.94
CA LEU A 471 -4.32 8.26 -1.20
C LEU A 471 -5.59 7.45 -0.89
N ASP A 472 -6.11 6.72 -1.88
CA ASP A 472 -7.35 5.95 -1.71
C ASP A 472 -7.16 4.76 -0.74
N SER A 473 -5.95 4.20 -0.62
CA SER A 473 -5.63 3.15 0.36
C SER A 473 -5.36 3.70 1.77
N SER A 474 -5.17 5.01 1.91
CA SER A 474 -4.79 5.64 3.18
C SER A 474 -5.96 6.42 3.81
N VAL A 475 -5.99 6.50 5.15
CA VAL A 475 -7.03 7.23 5.89
C VAL A 475 -6.76 8.74 5.84
N ARG A 476 -7.81 9.58 6.01
CA ARG A 476 -7.71 11.06 6.01
C ARG A 476 -6.66 11.63 6.97
N ASP A 477 -6.36 10.94 8.08
CA ASP A 477 -5.33 11.36 9.02
C ASP A 477 -4.09 10.45 8.92
N LEU A 478 -3.08 10.93 8.19
CA LEU A 478 -1.88 10.17 7.86
C LEU A 478 -0.88 10.11 9.01
N ALA A 479 -0.81 11.13 9.87
CA ALA A 479 0.21 11.19 10.92
C ALA A 479 0.03 10.08 11.98
N PRO A 480 -1.18 9.84 12.53
CA PRO A 480 -1.42 8.69 13.39
C PRO A 480 -1.24 7.35 12.66
N LEU A 481 -1.66 7.24 11.40
CA LEU A 481 -1.55 5.99 10.62
C LEU A 481 -0.09 5.53 10.49
N VAL A 482 0.79 6.46 10.12
CA VAL A 482 2.21 6.20 9.90
C VAL A 482 2.94 5.82 11.20
N LEU A 483 2.56 6.41 12.34
CA LEU A 483 3.24 6.22 13.62
C LEU A 483 2.60 5.14 14.52
N ALA A 484 1.34 4.78 14.31
CA ALA A 484 0.58 3.90 15.19
C ALA A 484 1.21 2.50 15.34
N ARG A 485 1.66 1.90 14.23
CA ARG A 485 2.27 0.57 14.23
C ARG A 485 3.53 0.52 15.11
N HIS A 486 4.30 1.61 15.12
CA HIS A 486 5.52 1.74 15.90
C HIS A 486 5.21 1.87 17.39
N HIS A 487 4.29 2.77 17.75
CA HIS A 487 3.85 2.94 19.13
C HIS A 487 3.22 1.66 19.71
N GLU A 488 2.47 0.90 18.91
CA GLU A 488 1.88 -0.37 19.39
C GLU A 488 2.94 -1.47 19.60
N ALA A 489 3.95 -1.57 18.73
CA ALA A 489 5.06 -2.50 18.90
C ALA A 489 5.91 -2.15 20.13
N GLU A 490 6.15 -0.86 20.36
CA GLU A 490 6.82 -0.35 21.55
C GLU A 490 6.04 -0.70 22.82
N ARG A 491 4.74 -0.38 22.88
CA ARG A 491 3.89 -0.70 24.03
C ARG A 491 3.87 -2.21 24.34
N ARG A 492 3.79 -3.06 23.30
CA ARG A 492 3.84 -4.52 23.49
C ARG A 492 5.18 -4.99 24.04
N THR A 493 6.28 -4.46 23.52
CA THR A 493 7.64 -4.80 23.97
C THR A 493 7.86 -4.37 25.41
N LEU A 494 7.51 -3.12 25.76
CA LEU A 494 7.61 -2.59 27.12
C LEU A 494 6.71 -3.37 28.09
N ALA A 495 5.47 -3.71 27.69
CA ALA A 495 4.56 -4.53 28.49
C ALA A 495 5.08 -5.96 28.72
N ARG A 496 5.80 -6.55 27.75
CA ARG A 496 6.45 -7.85 27.94
C ARG A 496 7.59 -7.76 28.94
N LEU A 497 8.44 -6.75 28.80
CA LEU A 497 9.57 -6.51 29.69
C LEU A 497 9.09 -6.23 31.13
N SER A 498 8.00 -5.50 31.33
CA SER A 498 7.41 -5.28 32.65
C SER A 498 6.62 -6.50 33.16
N GLY A 499 5.91 -7.22 32.28
CA GLY A 499 5.07 -8.38 32.62
C GLY A 499 5.85 -9.65 33.00
N GLU A 500 6.98 -9.94 32.36
CA GLU A 500 7.88 -11.04 32.74
C GLU A 500 8.57 -10.80 34.11
N LEU A 501 8.60 -9.54 34.56
CA LEU A 501 9.13 -9.12 35.87
C LEU A 501 8.13 -9.35 37.02
N VAL A 502 6.81 -9.31 36.76
CA VAL A 502 5.76 -9.67 37.74
C VAL A 502 5.67 -11.19 37.93
N GLY A 503 6.07 -11.98 36.93
CA GLY A 503 5.98 -13.45 36.94
C GLY A 503 6.98 -14.19 37.85
N ARG A 504 7.92 -13.51 38.52
CA ARG A 504 8.92 -14.15 39.41
C ARG A 504 8.73 -13.92 40.91
N HIS A 505 7.69 -13.20 41.33
CA HIS A 505 7.35 -13.01 42.76
C HIS A 505 5.91 -13.43 43.13
N ALA A 506 5.21 -14.12 42.25
CA ALA A 506 3.95 -14.76 42.60
C ALA A 506 4.17 -16.24 42.88
N GLU A 507 4.17 -16.62 44.17
CA GLU A 507 3.67 -17.96 44.54
C GLU A 507 2.34 -18.23 43.81
N PRO A 508 2.02 -19.49 43.45
CA PRO A 508 0.91 -19.81 42.57
C PRO A 508 -0.45 -19.46 43.20
N GLY A 509 -0.85 -18.20 43.05
CA GLY A 509 -2.21 -17.73 43.24
C GLY A 509 -3.08 -18.36 42.17
N ARG A 510 -4.01 -19.22 42.60
CA ARG A 510 -5.01 -19.91 41.79
C ARG A 510 -5.54 -19.02 40.64
N PRO A 511 -5.69 -19.55 39.41
CA PRO A 511 -6.03 -18.75 38.25
C PRO A 511 -7.42 -18.09 38.40
N PRO A 512 -7.56 -16.78 38.11
CA PRO A 512 -8.86 -16.13 38.13
C PRO A 512 -9.68 -16.51 36.88
N HIS A 513 -10.86 -17.04 37.13
CA HIS A 513 -12.10 -16.86 36.34
C HIS A 513 -12.19 -17.31 34.87
N VAL A 514 -11.51 -18.38 34.45
CA VAL A 514 -11.94 -19.14 33.24
C VAL A 514 -13.30 -19.83 33.46
N TRP A 515 -13.58 -20.24 34.71
CA TRP A 515 -14.82 -20.94 35.07
C TRP A 515 -16.06 -20.06 34.97
N ARG A 516 -16.00 -18.78 35.34
CA ARG A 516 -17.16 -17.86 35.24
C ARG A 516 -17.60 -17.65 33.80
N ARG A 517 -16.67 -17.47 32.85
CA ARG A 517 -16.99 -17.32 31.42
C ARG A 517 -17.56 -18.59 30.81
N ARG A 518 -16.99 -19.77 31.13
CA ARG A 518 -17.54 -21.05 30.67
C ARG A 518 -18.94 -21.31 31.23
N MET A 519 -19.17 -20.99 32.50
CA MET A 519 -20.47 -21.18 33.13
C MET A 519 -21.54 -20.24 32.58
N THR A 520 -21.20 -19.00 32.23
CA THR A 520 -22.14 -18.10 31.54
C THR A 520 -22.49 -18.59 30.13
N THR A 521 -21.54 -19.12 29.36
CA THR A 521 -21.82 -19.67 28.02
C THR A 521 -22.72 -20.90 28.10
N VAL A 522 -22.45 -21.80 29.05
CA VAL A 522 -23.30 -22.98 29.29
C VAL A 522 -24.70 -22.59 29.74
N TRP A 523 -24.84 -21.60 30.63
CA TRP A 523 -26.14 -21.10 31.06
C TRP A 523 -26.96 -20.46 29.93
N LEU A 524 -26.33 -19.65 29.08
CA LEU A 524 -27.02 -19.07 27.92
C LEU A 524 -27.46 -20.14 26.90
N ALA A 525 -26.63 -21.16 26.68
CA ALA A 525 -26.99 -22.27 25.79
C ALA A 525 -28.21 -23.04 26.33
N LEU A 526 -28.22 -23.37 27.62
CA LEU A 526 -29.35 -24.05 28.27
C LEU A 526 -30.63 -23.21 28.23
N LEU A 527 -30.52 -21.89 28.48
CA LEU A 527 -31.67 -20.98 28.41
C LEU A 527 -32.26 -20.93 26.99
N THR A 528 -31.41 -20.88 25.96
CA THR A 528 -31.84 -20.84 24.55
C THR A 528 -32.60 -22.10 24.16
N VAL A 529 -32.11 -23.28 24.59
CA VAL A 529 -32.79 -24.56 24.37
C VAL A 529 -34.13 -24.62 25.10
N ALA A 530 -34.19 -24.16 26.35
CA ALA A 530 -35.43 -24.14 27.13
C ALA A 530 -36.51 -23.25 26.50
N VAL A 531 -36.13 -22.06 26.02
CA VAL A 531 -37.05 -21.14 25.32
C VAL A 531 -37.54 -21.74 24.01
N ALA A 532 -36.64 -22.35 23.21
CA ALA A 532 -37.03 -23.02 21.97
C ALA A 532 -38.04 -24.16 22.21
N LEU A 533 -37.82 -24.99 23.23
CA LEU A 533 -38.73 -26.06 23.60
C LEU A 533 -40.10 -25.54 24.08
N LEU A 534 -40.12 -24.44 24.85
CA LEU A 534 -41.35 -23.78 25.27
C LEU A 534 -42.16 -23.26 24.09
N VAL A 535 -41.51 -22.60 23.13
CA VAL A 535 -42.15 -22.07 21.92
C VAL A 535 -42.69 -23.20 21.05
N LEU A 536 -41.92 -24.28 20.86
CA LEU A 536 -42.38 -25.46 20.12
C LEU A 536 -43.55 -26.16 20.82
N GLY A 537 -43.56 -26.19 22.15
CA GLY A 537 -44.67 -26.69 22.96
C GLY A 537 -45.94 -25.84 22.82
N GLN A 538 -45.82 -24.51 22.88
CA GLN A 538 -46.96 -23.59 22.71
C GLN A 538 -47.56 -23.63 21.30
N LEU A 539 -46.72 -23.87 20.28
CA LEU A 539 -47.16 -24.02 18.89
C LEU A 539 -47.74 -25.43 18.59
N GLY A 540 -47.87 -26.31 19.59
CA GLY A 540 -48.43 -27.66 19.40
C GLY A 540 -47.56 -28.60 18.56
N VAL A 541 -46.32 -28.20 18.24
CA VAL A 541 -45.42 -28.90 17.30
C VAL A 541 -45.08 -30.29 17.81
N LEU A 542 -44.92 -30.45 19.13
CA LEU A 542 -44.64 -31.74 19.76
C LEU A 542 -45.81 -32.74 19.60
N GLN A 543 -47.06 -32.25 19.61
CA GLN A 543 -48.25 -33.08 19.37
C GLN A 543 -48.42 -33.39 17.87
N ALA A 544 -48.13 -32.41 17.00
CA ALA A 544 -48.19 -32.57 15.55
C ALA A 544 -47.15 -33.59 15.03
N LEU A 545 -45.95 -33.65 15.63
CA LEU A 545 -44.94 -34.68 15.33
C LEU A 545 -45.38 -36.11 15.70
N GLN A 546 -46.27 -36.24 16.68
CA GLN A 546 -46.82 -37.52 17.14
C GLN A 546 -48.12 -37.93 16.43
N SER A 547 -48.65 -37.09 15.54
CA SER A 547 -49.86 -37.41 14.77
C SER A 547 -49.61 -38.52 13.74
N ASP A 548 -50.66 -39.22 13.29
CA ASP A 548 -50.53 -40.19 12.19
C ASP A 548 -50.58 -39.53 10.79
N SER A 549 -50.85 -38.22 10.74
CA SER A 549 -50.93 -37.42 9.52
C SER A 549 -49.54 -37.02 9.01
N GLY A 550 -49.26 -37.36 7.75
CA GLY A 550 -47.99 -36.99 7.10
C GLY A 550 -47.83 -35.47 6.91
N GLN A 551 -48.94 -34.74 6.71
CA GLN A 551 -48.91 -33.29 6.51
C GLN A 551 -48.55 -32.55 7.81
N ASP A 552 -49.10 -32.98 8.94
CA ASP A 552 -48.83 -32.37 10.24
C ASP A 552 -47.37 -32.56 10.67
N LYS A 553 -46.77 -33.71 10.34
CA LYS A 553 -45.33 -33.95 10.54
C LYS A 553 -44.44 -33.02 9.72
N ILE A 554 -44.79 -32.78 8.46
CA ILE A 554 -44.04 -31.87 7.58
C ILE A 554 -44.13 -30.43 8.11
N LEU A 555 -45.33 -30.00 8.50
CA LEU A 555 -45.55 -28.66 9.04
C LEU A 555 -44.80 -28.45 10.36
N ALA A 556 -44.81 -29.47 11.23
CA ALA A 556 -44.09 -29.46 12.49
C ALA A 556 -42.56 -29.46 12.31
N GLY A 557 -42.05 -30.18 11.30
CA GLY A 557 -40.64 -30.14 10.91
C GLY A 557 -40.20 -28.76 10.44
N LEU A 558 -41.02 -28.10 9.60
CA LEU A 558 -40.77 -26.72 9.16
C LEU A 558 -40.79 -25.72 10.33
N ALA A 559 -41.78 -25.82 11.23
CA ALA A 559 -41.86 -24.97 12.42
C ALA A 559 -40.63 -25.15 13.34
N THR A 560 -40.16 -26.39 13.51
CA THR A 560 -38.95 -26.70 14.28
C THR A 560 -37.70 -26.06 13.67
N LEU A 561 -37.57 -26.12 12.35
CA LEU A 561 -36.45 -25.50 11.63
C LEU A 561 -36.46 -23.97 11.81
N VAL A 562 -37.61 -23.32 11.64
CA VAL A 562 -37.75 -21.86 11.78
C VAL A 562 -37.43 -21.40 13.19
N VAL A 563 -37.94 -22.08 14.23
CA VAL A 563 -37.66 -21.71 15.63
C VAL A 563 -36.19 -21.91 15.98
N THR A 564 -35.56 -22.99 15.49
CA THR A 564 -34.15 -23.28 15.78
C THR A 564 -33.21 -22.29 15.09
N VAL A 565 -33.43 -22.03 13.81
CA VAL A 565 -32.63 -21.09 13.02
C VAL A 565 -32.87 -19.65 13.48
N GLY A 566 -34.13 -19.28 13.74
CA GLY A 566 -34.51 -17.98 14.29
C GLY A 566 -33.91 -17.73 15.67
N GLY A 567 -33.98 -18.70 16.58
CA GLY A 567 -33.40 -18.58 17.93
C GLY A 567 -31.88 -18.37 17.93
N ALA A 568 -31.17 -18.92 16.94
CA ALA A 568 -29.72 -18.77 16.81
C ALA A 568 -29.29 -17.44 16.16
N LEU A 569 -30.07 -16.93 15.20
CA LEU A 569 -29.71 -15.75 14.40
C LEU A 569 -30.30 -14.44 14.91
N VAL A 570 -31.48 -14.46 15.56
CA VAL A 570 -32.14 -13.24 16.03
C VAL A 570 -31.29 -12.46 17.04
N PRO A 571 -30.59 -13.08 18.02
CA PRO A 571 -29.74 -12.33 18.95
C PRO A 571 -28.57 -11.62 18.25
N SER A 572 -27.94 -12.25 17.25
CA SER A 572 -26.81 -11.64 16.53
C SER A 572 -27.26 -10.51 15.61
N VAL A 573 -28.43 -10.65 14.98
CA VAL A 573 -29.04 -9.58 14.17
C VAL A 573 -29.47 -8.40 15.05
N LEU A 574 -30.08 -8.63 16.21
CA LEU A 574 -30.48 -7.56 17.14
C LEU A 574 -29.28 -6.82 17.74
N VAL A 575 -28.17 -7.53 18.02
CA VAL A 575 -26.92 -6.91 18.49
C VAL A 575 -26.32 -6.03 17.39
N GLU A 576 -26.32 -6.49 16.14
CA GLU A 576 -25.78 -5.72 15.02
C GLU A 576 -26.68 -4.53 14.68
N GLU A 577 -28.01 -4.67 14.75
CA GLU A 577 -28.93 -3.57 14.55
C GLU A 577 -28.86 -2.53 15.69
N TYR A 578 -28.68 -2.97 16.93
CA TYR A 578 -28.40 -2.07 18.07
C TYR A 578 -27.08 -1.30 17.86
N ARG A 579 -26.03 -1.98 17.36
CA ARG A 579 -24.75 -1.37 17.03
C ARG A 579 -24.90 -0.30 15.92
N ILE A 580 -25.71 -0.59 14.89
CA ILE A 580 -26.04 0.35 13.79
C ILE A 580 -26.87 1.54 14.27
N ARG A 581 -27.86 1.33 15.15
CA ARG A 581 -28.65 2.44 15.73
C ARG A 581 -27.79 3.34 16.62
N ARG A 582 -26.85 2.76 17.37
CA ARG A 582 -25.90 3.52 18.20
C ARG A 582 -24.88 4.30 17.36
N SER A 583 -24.44 3.78 16.21
CA SER A 583 -23.57 4.52 15.30
C SER A 583 -24.30 5.70 14.63
N ARG A 584 -25.58 5.53 14.28
CA ARG A 584 -26.43 6.62 13.77
C ARG A 584 -26.75 7.69 14.82
N GLY A 585 -26.96 7.31 16.08
CA GLY A 585 -27.17 8.27 17.18
C GLY A 585 -25.95 9.14 17.49
N ARG A 586 -24.73 8.67 17.19
CA ARG A 586 -23.51 9.49 17.28
C ARG A 586 -23.30 10.41 16.08
N ALA A 587 -23.84 10.09 14.91
CA ALA A 587 -23.77 10.93 13.71
C ALA A 587 -24.81 12.07 13.68
N GLY A 588 -25.83 12.02 14.56
CA GLY A 588 -26.86 13.08 14.66
C GLY A 588 -26.61 14.14 15.73
N GLY A 589 -25.51 14.04 16.51
CA GLY A 589 -25.19 14.96 17.60
C GLY A 589 -24.45 16.24 17.19
N ASP A 590 -23.91 16.29 15.96
CA ASP A 590 -23.06 17.40 15.47
C ASP A 590 -23.74 18.25 14.37
N ARG A 591 -25.05 18.48 14.48
CA ARG A 591 -25.72 19.55 13.70
C ARG A 591 -26.20 20.64 14.65
N GLU A 592 -25.54 21.78 14.47
CA GLU A 592 -25.61 23.04 15.20
C GLU A 592 -27.03 23.54 15.50
N ILE A 593 -27.16 24.19 16.66
CA ILE A 593 -28.06 25.31 16.88
C ILE A 593 -27.42 26.55 16.22
N PRO A 594 -28.12 27.26 15.35
CA PRO A 594 -27.95 28.70 15.20
C PRO A 594 -29.23 29.45 15.60
N GLY A 595 -29.05 30.67 16.12
CA GLY A 595 -30.12 31.62 16.36
C GLY A 595 -30.69 32.25 15.09
#